data_AF-A0A0N1JTV5-F1
#
_entry.id   AF-A0A0N1JTV5-F1
#
_cell.length_a   1.000
_cell.length_b   1.000
_cell.length_c   1.000
_cell.angle_alpha   90.00
_cell.angle_beta   90.00
_cell.angle_gamma   90.00
#
_symmetry.space_group_name_H-M   'P 1'
#
loop_
_entity.id
_entity.type
_entity.pdbx_description
1 polymer ?
#
loop_
_entity_poly.entity_id
_entity_poly.type
_entity_poly.pdbx_seq_one_letter_code
_entity_poly.pdbx_strand_id
1 'polypeptide(L)'
;MKNPLFARGQRKLALVALPAAFAAAMAMAYPTWQDGGTYSAGTVVYYNGHDYKALVTQTDYAGAGWNPAATPALWQDLGVDTGGSTPTPTPTPAPTPTPTPTPTPAPTPKPTPTPTPAPTPVPTPTPTPAPTPTPTPAPTPSSSLPKHVLVGYLHSSFANGSGYIPMANVSNDWDVIALAFGDSDTSGNITFTRCKPSECPNVESDADFKAAIKAKQALGKKVIISVGGANGLVQLTSAAAVSNFVTSVEKIIDTWGLDGVDIDFENQSVMLNQGDNDFTAPTTPIVVNLISALKQITSHYGSKFVLTMAPETFFVQLGYSFYGPGPNGSSDARSGAFLPVIYAMRNELTLLMVQDYNSGPITGLDNQYHTMGGADFLTAMTDMELAGFTVASTGKTWPGLRPDQVAVGIPANANAGNGFVDTTGVESALDCLMKGSNCGSYKPKAVTPTLRGLMTWSINWDAYSNFGFSKPYRTYLNSYGN
;
A
#
# COMPACT_ATOMS: atom_id res chain seq x y z
N MET A 1 -106.20 -20.38 -19.07
CA MET A 1 -106.79 -19.28 -18.27
C MET A 1 -106.34 -19.42 -16.83
N LYS A 2 -106.10 -18.28 -16.18
CA LYS A 2 -105.68 -18.03 -14.79
C LYS A 2 -104.21 -17.66 -14.61
N ASN A 3 -104.11 -16.49 -14.01
CA ASN A 3 -103.03 -15.55 -13.83
C ASN A 3 -102.61 -15.62 -12.31
N PRO A 4 -101.76 -14.74 -11.77
CA PRO A 4 -100.43 -15.08 -11.26
C PRO A 4 -100.28 -14.68 -9.77
N LEU A 5 -99.06 -14.74 -9.21
CA LEU A 5 -98.61 -13.81 -8.15
C LEU A 5 -97.08 -13.82 -8.00
N PHE A 6 -96.49 -12.62 -8.14
CA PHE A 6 -95.31 -11.98 -7.51
C PHE A 6 -94.13 -12.82 -6.97
N ALA A 7 -92.87 -12.38 -6.88
CA ALA A 7 -92.00 -11.35 -7.45
C ALA A 7 -90.78 -11.26 -6.49
N ARG A 8 -89.53 -11.32 -6.99
CA ARG A 8 -88.35 -10.52 -6.56
C ARG A 8 -87.05 -11.16 -7.11
N GLY A 9 -86.46 -10.55 -8.13
CA GLY A 9 -85.15 -10.92 -8.68
C GLY A 9 -84.03 -10.08 -8.09
N GLN A 10 -83.00 -10.76 -7.58
CA GLN A 10 -81.77 -10.20 -7.01
C GLN A 10 -80.81 -9.67 -8.09
N ARG A 11 -80.09 -8.59 -7.74
CA ARG A 11 -78.93 -8.06 -8.49
C ARG A 11 -77.76 -9.06 -8.41
N LYS A 12 -77.23 -9.46 -9.57
CA LYS A 12 -75.99 -10.26 -9.68
C LYS A 12 -74.83 -9.32 -10.05
N LEU A 13 -73.77 -9.32 -9.24
CA LEU A 13 -72.45 -8.78 -9.59
C LEU A 13 -71.84 -9.67 -10.69
N ALA A 14 -71.46 -9.06 -11.81
CA ALA A 14 -70.72 -9.73 -12.88
C ALA A 14 -69.21 -9.63 -12.60
N LEU A 15 -68.58 -10.79 -12.46
CA LEU A 15 -67.14 -11.01 -12.39
C LEU A 15 -66.56 -10.76 -13.79
N VAL A 16 -65.74 -9.74 -13.96
CA VAL A 16 -64.99 -9.51 -15.21
C VAL A 16 -63.74 -10.39 -15.17
N ALA A 17 -63.71 -11.40 -16.02
CA ALA A 17 -62.52 -12.22 -16.28
C ALA A 17 -61.53 -11.43 -17.14
N LEU A 18 -60.37 -11.08 -16.58
CA LEU A 18 -59.23 -10.60 -17.37
C LEU A 18 -58.53 -11.81 -18.02
N PRO A 19 -58.12 -11.73 -19.29
CA PRO A 19 -57.28 -12.74 -19.90
C PRO A 19 -55.89 -12.70 -19.27
N ALA A 20 -55.40 -13.86 -18.81
CA ALA A 20 -54.04 -14.05 -18.36
C ALA A 20 -53.09 -13.87 -19.54
N ALA A 21 -52.53 -12.66 -19.68
CA ALA A 21 -51.38 -12.43 -20.54
C ALA A 21 -50.15 -12.99 -19.79
N PHE A 22 -49.64 -14.13 -20.27
CA PHE A 22 -48.28 -14.57 -19.97
C PHE A 22 -47.31 -13.53 -20.53
N ALA A 23 -46.90 -12.57 -19.72
CA ALA A 23 -45.71 -11.79 -19.98
C ALA A 23 -44.51 -12.69 -19.61
N ALA A 24 -43.84 -13.24 -20.62
CA ALA A 24 -42.49 -13.74 -20.43
C ALA A 24 -41.64 -12.57 -19.92
N ALA A 25 -41.16 -12.64 -18.69
CA ALA A 25 -40.17 -11.70 -18.20
C ALA A 25 -38.91 -11.87 -19.06
N MET A 26 -38.65 -10.93 -19.96
CA MET A 26 -37.31 -10.79 -20.52
C MET A 26 -36.40 -10.34 -19.37
N ALA A 27 -35.51 -11.23 -18.95
CA ALA A 27 -34.38 -10.88 -18.10
C ALA A 27 -33.55 -9.82 -18.83
N MET A 28 -33.47 -8.62 -18.27
CA MET A 28 -32.58 -7.58 -18.78
C MET A 28 -31.21 -7.84 -18.18
N ALA A 29 -30.26 -8.27 -19.02
CA ALA A 29 -28.86 -8.45 -18.63
C ALA A 29 -28.27 -7.12 -18.11
N TYR A 30 -27.31 -7.20 -17.17
CA TYR A 30 -26.59 -6.03 -16.68
C TYR A 30 -25.87 -5.30 -17.82
N PRO A 31 -25.71 -3.96 -17.74
CA PRO A 31 -25.01 -3.22 -18.77
C PRO A 31 -23.57 -3.75 -18.92
N THR A 32 -23.13 -3.97 -20.16
CA THR A 32 -21.75 -4.41 -20.43
C THR A 32 -20.76 -3.33 -19.99
N TRP A 33 -19.74 -3.72 -19.23
CA TRP A 33 -18.62 -2.84 -18.88
C TRP A 33 -18.03 -2.20 -20.13
N GLN A 34 -17.67 -0.91 -20.03
CA GLN A 34 -17.11 -0.09 -21.09
C GLN A 34 -15.78 0.49 -20.63
N ASP A 35 -14.76 0.36 -21.46
CA ASP A 35 -13.51 1.07 -21.28
C ASP A 35 -13.75 2.58 -21.38
N GLY A 36 -13.23 3.36 -20.43
CA GLY A 36 -13.54 4.80 -20.29
C GLY A 36 -14.81 5.10 -19.48
N GLY A 37 -15.48 4.10 -18.91
CA GLY A 37 -16.71 4.27 -18.13
C GLY A 37 -16.50 4.85 -16.73
N THR A 38 -17.53 5.52 -16.18
CA THR A 38 -17.57 5.91 -14.76
C THR A 38 -18.67 5.16 -14.04
N TYR A 39 -18.31 4.51 -12.94
CA TYR A 39 -19.14 3.60 -12.18
C TYR A 39 -19.21 4.05 -10.72
N SER A 40 -20.42 4.21 -10.19
CA SER A 40 -20.60 4.48 -8.76
C SER A 40 -20.47 3.20 -7.95
N ALA A 41 -20.04 3.29 -6.68
CA ALA A 41 -19.98 2.14 -5.80
C ALA A 41 -21.32 1.39 -5.75
N GLY A 42 -21.27 0.07 -5.90
CA GLY A 42 -22.42 -0.81 -5.98
C GLY A 42 -23.02 -1.02 -7.38
N THR A 43 -22.56 -0.30 -8.40
CA THR A 43 -22.96 -0.56 -9.80
C THR A 43 -22.60 -1.98 -10.21
N VAL A 44 -23.51 -2.69 -10.89
CA VAL A 44 -23.24 -4.03 -11.44
C VAL A 44 -23.17 -3.97 -12.96
N VAL A 45 -22.14 -4.60 -13.52
CA VAL A 45 -21.86 -4.66 -14.97
C VAL A 45 -21.57 -6.08 -15.41
N TYR A 46 -21.86 -6.37 -16.68
CA TYR A 46 -21.48 -7.62 -17.32
C TYR A 46 -20.10 -7.49 -17.99
N TYR A 47 -19.21 -8.45 -17.76
CA TYR A 47 -17.93 -8.55 -18.48
C TYR A 47 -17.49 -10.01 -18.63
N ASN A 48 -17.17 -10.42 -19.86
CA ASN A 48 -16.58 -11.73 -20.17
C ASN A 48 -17.32 -12.95 -19.55
N GLY A 49 -18.66 -12.94 -19.57
CA GLY A 49 -19.50 -14.05 -19.08
C GLY A 49 -19.84 -14.00 -17.58
N HIS A 50 -19.42 -12.96 -16.88
CA HIS A 50 -19.59 -12.80 -15.43
C HIS A 50 -20.20 -11.43 -15.11
N ASP A 51 -20.88 -11.37 -13.96
CA ASP A 51 -21.37 -10.13 -13.38
C ASP A 51 -20.38 -9.61 -12.34
N TYR A 52 -20.12 -8.30 -12.36
CA TYR A 52 -19.16 -7.67 -11.43
C TYR A 52 -19.79 -6.46 -10.77
N LYS A 53 -19.51 -6.28 -9.47
CA LYS A 53 -19.96 -5.15 -8.67
C LYS A 53 -18.82 -4.18 -8.39
N ALA A 54 -19.00 -2.90 -8.69
CA ALA A 54 -18.06 -1.85 -8.32
C ALA A 54 -17.97 -1.73 -6.79
N LEU A 55 -16.77 -1.81 -6.25
CA LEU A 55 -16.49 -1.71 -4.80
C LEU A 55 -16.38 -0.27 -4.32
N VAL A 56 -15.92 0.62 -5.20
CA VAL A 56 -15.75 2.06 -4.97
C VAL A 56 -16.47 2.84 -6.07
N THR A 57 -16.45 4.17 -6.01
CA THR A 57 -16.85 5.00 -7.15
C THR A 57 -15.59 5.31 -7.94
N GLN A 58 -15.52 4.89 -9.21
CA GLN A 58 -14.33 5.03 -10.04
C GLN A 58 -14.64 5.44 -11.49
N THR A 59 -13.63 5.99 -12.16
CA THR A 59 -13.58 6.12 -13.62
C THR A 59 -12.51 5.16 -14.14
N ASP A 60 -12.93 4.19 -14.95
CA ASP A 60 -12.04 3.23 -15.59
C ASP A 60 -11.46 3.90 -16.85
N TYR A 61 -10.40 4.70 -16.68
CA TYR A 61 -9.82 5.49 -17.77
C TYR A 61 -9.48 4.62 -18.99
N ALA A 62 -9.84 5.10 -20.18
CA ALA A 62 -9.67 4.35 -21.43
C ALA A 62 -8.21 3.90 -21.62
N GLY A 63 -8.00 2.61 -21.85
CA GLY A 63 -6.68 2.01 -22.03
C GLY A 63 -5.88 1.76 -20.74
N ALA A 64 -6.42 2.06 -19.55
CA ALA A 64 -5.78 1.74 -18.27
C ALA A 64 -5.78 0.24 -17.92
N GLY A 65 -6.55 -0.56 -18.67
CA GLY A 65 -6.66 -2.01 -18.44
C GLY A 65 -7.50 -2.37 -17.22
N TRP A 66 -8.25 -1.41 -16.64
CA TRP A 66 -9.09 -1.59 -15.46
C TRP A 66 -10.42 -2.29 -15.77
N ASN A 67 -10.34 -3.40 -16.49
CA ASN A 67 -11.51 -4.23 -16.72
C ASN A 67 -11.86 -5.02 -15.45
N PRO A 68 -13.14 -5.41 -15.27
CA PRO A 68 -13.59 -6.05 -14.04
C PRO A 68 -12.87 -7.35 -13.66
N ALA A 69 -12.42 -8.13 -14.64
CA ALA A 69 -11.69 -9.37 -14.38
C ALA A 69 -10.23 -9.14 -13.93
N ALA A 70 -9.64 -8.00 -14.32
CA ALA A 70 -8.23 -7.69 -14.05
C ALA A 70 -8.01 -6.81 -12.80
N THR A 71 -9.08 -6.27 -12.21
CA THR A 71 -8.97 -5.27 -11.13
C THR A 71 -9.84 -5.58 -9.90
N PRO A 72 -9.47 -6.61 -9.11
CA PRO A 72 -10.25 -7.03 -7.93
C PRO A 72 -10.34 -5.97 -6.82
N ALA A 73 -9.46 -4.95 -6.85
CA ALA A 73 -9.54 -3.79 -5.96
C ALA A 73 -10.71 -2.85 -6.30
N LEU A 74 -11.18 -2.85 -7.55
CA LEU A 74 -12.26 -2.00 -8.04
C LEU A 74 -13.57 -2.77 -8.25
N TRP A 75 -13.46 -4.06 -8.56
CA TRP A 75 -14.57 -4.92 -8.96
C TRP A 75 -14.60 -6.21 -8.17
N GLN A 76 -15.78 -6.55 -7.63
CA GLN A 76 -16.07 -7.84 -7.03
C GLN A 76 -16.77 -8.74 -8.06
N ASP A 77 -16.18 -9.89 -8.37
CA ASP A 77 -16.82 -10.94 -9.19
C ASP A 77 -18.03 -11.53 -8.43
N LEU A 78 -19.20 -11.48 -9.04
CA LEU A 78 -20.44 -12.07 -8.54
C LEU A 78 -20.69 -13.47 -9.11
N GLY A 79 -19.81 -13.95 -9.98
CA GLY A 79 -19.88 -15.23 -10.66
C GLY A 79 -20.42 -15.13 -12.08
N VAL A 80 -20.61 -16.30 -12.70
CA VAL A 80 -21.19 -16.43 -14.04
C VAL A 80 -22.54 -15.73 -14.09
N ASP A 81 -22.81 -14.98 -15.17
CA ASP A 81 -24.09 -14.30 -15.37
C ASP A 81 -25.22 -15.34 -15.30
N THR A 82 -26.07 -15.21 -14.28
CA THR A 82 -27.22 -16.10 -14.04
C THR A 82 -28.56 -15.43 -14.34
N GLY A 83 -28.55 -14.19 -14.87
CA GLY A 83 -29.76 -13.44 -15.18
C GLY A 83 -30.65 -13.11 -13.96
N GLY A 84 -30.07 -12.91 -12.78
CA GLY A 84 -30.77 -12.86 -11.49
C GLY A 84 -30.97 -11.48 -10.85
N SER A 85 -32.25 -11.10 -10.69
CA SER A 85 -32.89 -9.93 -10.04
C SER A 85 -32.34 -9.38 -8.70
N THR A 86 -32.40 -8.04 -8.49
CA THR A 86 -32.89 -7.27 -7.30
C THR A 86 -32.53 -5.75 -7.37
N PRO A 87 -33.08 -4.87 -6.49
CA PRO A 87 -34.41 -4.23 -6.53
C PRO A 87 -34.47 -2.92 -7.34
N THR A 88 -35.67 -2.57 -7.81
CA THR A 88 -35.98 -1.36 -8.60
C THR A 88 -35.81 -0.05 -7.79
N PRO A 89 -34.98 0.93 -8.24
CA PRO A 89 -35.00 2.28 -7.68
C PRO A 89 -36.29 3.02 -8.11
N THR A 90 -36.87 3.77 -7.16
CA THR A 90 -38.10 4.56 -7.34
C THR A 90 -37.90 5.64 -8.42
N PRO A 91 -38.84 5.84 -9.36
CA PRO A 91 -38.66 6.78 -10.46
C PRO A 91 -38.59 8.23 -9.97
N THR A 92 -37.53 8.93 -10.40
CA THR A 92 -37.37 10.38 -10.26
C THR A 92 -38.33 11.08 -11.24
N PRO A 93 -39.05 12.16 -10.86
CA PRO A 93 -39.98 12.86 -11.75
C PRO A 93 -39.27 13.40 -13.00
N ALA A 94 -39.97 13.31 -14.14
CA ALA A 94 -39.48 13.75 -15.44
C ALA A 94 -39.13 15.25 -15.48
N PRO A 95 -38.04 15.65 -16.16
CA PRO A 95 -37.71 17.07 -16.32
C PRO A 95 -38.79 17.79 -17.13
N THR A 96 -39.24 18.92 -16.60
CA THR A 96 -40.15 19.87 -17.24
C THR A 96 -39.47 20.47 -18.48
N PRO A 97 -40.17 20.65 -19.63
CA PRO A 97 -39.55 21.14 -20.86
C PRO A 97 -38.89 22.50 -20.67
N THR A 98 -37.64 22.59 -21.09
CA THR A 98 -36.82 23.80 -21.12
C THR A 98 -37.47 24.84 -22.04
N PRO A 99 -37.73 26.08 -21.57
CA PRO A 99 -38.30 27.13 -22.42
C PRO A 99 -37.30 27.57 -23.50
N THR A 100 -37.86 27.89 -24.67
CA THR A 100 -37.19 28.38 -25.87
C THR A 100 -36.33 29.62 -25.57
N PRO A 101 -35.09 29.72 -26.10
CA PRO A 101 -34.23 30.86 -25.83
C PRO A 101 -34.84 32.17 -26.35
N THR A 102 -34.92 33.16 -25.45
CA THR A 102 -35.32 34.54 -25.75
C THR A 102 -34.16 35.26 -26.44
N PRO A 103 -34.40 36.14 -27.43
CA PRO A 103 -33.33 36.81 -28.18
C PRO A 103 -32.43 37.65 -27.26
N THR A 104 -31.12 37.48 -27.46
CA THR A 104 -30.03 38.18 -26.80
C THR A 104 -30.13 39.71 -26.99
N PRO A 105 -30.13 40.52 -25.91
CA PRO A 105 -30.04 41.98 -26.03
C PRO A 105 -28.72 42.43 -26.65
N ALA A 106 -28.77 43.54 -27.39
CA ALA A 106 -27.64 44.19 -28.03
C ALA A 106 -26.52 44.59 -27.05
N PRO A 107 -25.24 44.61 -27.47
CA PRO A 107 -24.11 44.82 -26.59
C PRO A 107 -24.12 46.22 -25.95
N THR A 108 -24.00 46.25 -24.63
CA THR A 108 -23.75 47.47 -23.86
C THR A 108 -22.34 48.02 -24.14
N PRO A 109 -22.17 49.36 -24.19
CA PRO A 109 -20.89 49.98 -24.52
C PRO A 109 -19.81 49.70 -23.48
N LYS A 110 -18.60 49.48 -23.99
CA LYS A 110 -17.36 49.17 -23.28
C LYS A 110 -17.07 50.19 -22.16
N PRO A 111 -16.82 49.77 -20.91
CA PRO A 111 -16.42 50.69 -19.85
C PRO A 111 -15.06 51.33 -20.16
N THR A 112 -14.99 52.62 -19.89
CA THR A 112 -13.81 53.49 -20.03
C THR A 112 -12.69 53.01 -19.09
N PRO A 113 -11.42 52.97 -19.54
CA PRO A 113 -10.31 52.49 -18.71
C PRO A 113 -10.13 53.36 -17.47
N THR A 114 -10.12 52.71 -16.30
CA THR A 114 -9.76 53.29 -15.01
C THR A 114 -8.25 53.59 -14.99
N PRO A 115 -7.79 54.75 -14.48
CA PRO A 115 -6.38 55.10 -14.49
C PRO A 115 -5.52 54.09 -13.71
N THR A 116 -4.39 53.72 -14.33
CA THR A 116 -3.35 52.85 -13.77
C THR A 116 -2.81 53.44 -12.47
N PRO A 117 -2.83 52.71 -11.33
CA PRO A 117 -2.15 53.14 -10.11
C PRO A 117 -0.65 53.28 -10.33
N ALA A 118 -0.05 54.34 -9.76
CA ALA A 118 1.38 54.58 -9.78
C ALA A 118 2.16 53.41 -9.15
N PRO A 119 3.39 53.10 -9.63
CA PRO A 119 4.17 51.98 -9.14
C PRO A 119 4.51 52.14 -7.65
N THR A 120 4.14 51.15 -6.86
CA THR A 120 4.56 51.00 -5.46
C THR A 120 6.07 50.80 -5.39
N PRO A 121 6.81 51.50 -4.51
CA PRO A 121 8.26 51.36 -4.40
C PRO A 121 8.65 49.91 -4.06
N VAL A 122 9.64 49.41 -4.80
CA VAL A 122 10.23 48.08 -4.60
C VAL A 122 10.89 48.03 -3.21
N PRO A 123 10.49 47.11 -2.32
CA PRO A 123 11.16 46.95 -1.04
C PRO A 123 12.59 46.46 -1.26
N THR A 124 13.52 47.10 -0.56
CA THR A 124 14.95 46.75 -0.52
C THR A 124 15.12 45.31 -0.04
N PRO A 125 15.95 44.47 -0.69
CA PRO A 125 16.14 43.09 -0.28
C PRO A 125 16.71 43.01 1.13
N THR A 126 15.98 42.35 2.02
CA THR A 126 16.43 41.98 3.37
C THR A 126 17.57 40.97 3.23
N PRO A 127 18.69 41.11 3.98
CA PRO A 127 19.81 40.19 3.89
C PRO A 127 19.38 38.75 4.20
N THR A 128 19.78 37.83 3.33
CA THR A 128 19.60 36.39 3.48
C THR A 128 20.25 35.92 4.78
N PRO A 129 19.53 35.24 5.70
CA PRO A 129 20.13 34.65 6.88
C PRO A 129 21.25 33.69 6.49
N ALA A 130 22.37 33.75 7.22
CA ALA A 130 23.45 32.79 7.06
C ALA A 130 22.93 31.35 7.24
N PRO A 131 23.43 30.38 6.45
CA PRO A 131 22.98 28.99 6.53
C PRO A 131 23.18 28.47 7.95
N THR A 132 22.08 27.99 8.55
CA THR A 132 22.10 27.25 9.80
C THR A 132 23.04 26.05 9.63
N PRO A 133 24.01 25.83 10.52
CA PRO A 133 24.93 24.70 10.41
C PRO A 133 24.14 23.39 10.37
N THR A 134 24.45 22.56 9.37
CA THR A 134 23.90 21.22 9.23
C THR A 134 24.25 20.43 10.50
N PRO A 135 23.27 19.81 11.18
CA PRO A 135 23.55 19.05 12.39
C PRO A 135 24.55 17.94 12.08
N THR A 136 25.60 17.84 12.90
CA THR A 136 26.56 16.74 12.87
C THR A 136 25.81 15.41 12.97
N PRO A 137 26.09 14.40 12.12
CA PRO A 137 25.44 13.10 12.20
C PRO A 137 25.62 12.52 13.60
N ALA A 138 24.52 12.12 14.24
CA ALA A 138 24.58 11.32 15.44
C ALA A 138 25.36 10.02 15.16
N PRO A 139 26.12 9.48 16.13
CA PRO A 139 26.79 8.21 15.95
C PRO A 139 25.77 7.13 15.57
N THR A 140 26.04 6.46 14.45
CA THR A 140 25.18 5.42 13.88
C THR A 140 24.89 4.35 14.93
N PRO A 141 23.62 3.99 15.20
CA PRO A 141 23.34 2.75 15.90
C PRO A 141 23.90 1.62 15.03
N SER A 142 25.01 1.04 15.46
CA SER A 142 25.58 -0.16 14.85
C SER A 142 24.66 -1.32 15.22
N SER A 143 23.54 -1.45 14.50
CA SER A 143 22.94 -2.75 14.30
C SER A 143 24.00 -3.56 13.56
N SER A 144 24.40 -4.68 14.14
CA SER A 144 25.55 -5.49 13.73
C SER A 144 25.34 -6.24 12.40
N LEU A 145 24.62 -5.64 11.46
CA LEU A 145 24.29 -6.23 10.18
C LEU A 145 25.51 -6.25 9.24
N PRO A 146 25.70 -7.33 8.47
CA PRO A 146 26.65 -7.35 7.35
C PRO A 146 26.42 -6.17 6.41
N LYS A 147 27.47 -5.78 5.67
CA LYS A 147 27.38 -4.71 4.67
C LYS A 147 26.32 -5.01 3.60
N HIS A 148 26.21 -6.27 3.19
CA HIS A 148 25.18 -6.74 2.26
C HIS A 148 24.32 -7.83 2.89
N VAL A 149 23.01 -7.59 2.99
CA VAL A 149 22.07 -8.46 3.70
C VAL A 149 21.02 -9.07 2.79
N LEU A 150 20.53 -10.23 3.22
CA LEU A 150 19.24 -10.75 2.79
C LEU A 150 18.28 -10.70 3.98
N VAL A 151 17.16 -10.00 3.79
CA VAL A 151 16.01 -9.99 4.70
C VAL A 151 14.94 -10.91 4.13
N GLY A 152 14.36 -11.78 4.95
CA GLY A 152 13.28 -12.66 4.52
C GLY A 152 12.16 -12.73 5.54
N TYR A 153 10.93 -12.69 5.05
CA TYR A 153 9.74 -12.93 5.87
C TYR A 153 9.51 -14.43 6.08
N LEU A 154 9.35 -14.86 7.32
CA LEU A 154 9.02 -16.23 7.71
C LEU A 154 7.54 -16.31 8.06
N HIS A 155 6.78 -17.15 7.38
CA HIS A 155 5.38 -17.44 7.74
C HIS A 155 5.35 -18.25 9.05
N SER A 156 5.32 -17.52 10.16
CA SER A 156 5.51 -18.06 11.51
C SER A 156 4.19 -18.21 12.27
N SER A 157 3.19 -17.40 11.93
CA SER A 157 1.84 -17.45 12.52
C SER A 157 0.77 -18.09 11.62
N PHE A 158 1.10 -18.44 10.37
CA PHE A 158 0.12 -18.94 9.38
C PHE A 158 0.79 -19.83 8.31
N ALA A 159 -0.03 -20.44 7.46
CA ALA A 159 0.37 -21.09 6.21
C ALA A 159 -0.49 -20.58 5.02
N ASN A 160 0.14 -20.43 3.85
CA ASN A 160 -0.54 -19.93 2.63
C ASN A 160 -0.25 -20.80 1.39
N GLY A 161 0.04 -22.08 1.58
CA GLY A 161 0.36 -23.03 0.49
C GLY A 161 1.85 -23.13 0.12
N SER A 162 2.69 -22.20 0.58
CA SER A 162 4.16 -22.28 0.44
C SER A 162 4.85 -23.26 1.40
N GLY A 163 4.07 -23.87 2.30
CA GLY A 163 4.56 -24.77 3.34
C GLY A 163 5.02 -24.03 4.61
N TYR A 164 5.06 -24.75 5.72
CA TYR A 164 5.58 -24.26 7.00
C TYR A 164 7.04 -24.68 7.17
N ILE A 165 7.88 -23.76 7.64
CA ILE A 165 9.31 -23.99 7.89
C ILE A 165 9.57 -23.77 9.38
N PRO A 166 9.96 -24.83 10.12
CA PRO A 166 10.44 -24.66 11.48
C PRO A 166 11.61 -23.68 11.55
N MET A 167 11.67 -22.84 12.58
CA MET A 167 12.71 -21.81 12.75
C MET A 167 14.13 -22.39 12.67
N ALA A 168 14.33 -23.61 13.18
CA ALA A 168 15.60 -24.33 13.11
C ALA A 168 16.06 -24.62 11.67
N ASN A 169 15.09 -24.80 10.75
CA ASN A 169 15.31 -25.19 9.37
C ASN A 169 15.44 -24.00 8.40
N VAL A 170 15.23 -22.77 8.87
CA VAL A 170 15.44 -21.56 8.07
C VAL A 170 16.90 -21.52 7.58
N SER A 171 17.15 -21.23 6.29
CA SER A 171 18.52 -21.19 5.75
C SER A 171 19.40 -20.20 6.51
N ASN A 172 20.70 -20.50 6.64
CA ASN A 172 21.69 -19.56 7.17
C ASN A 172 22.08 -18.47 6.16
N ASP A 173 21.55 -18.53 4.93
CA ASP A 173 21.71 -17.47 3.93
C ASP A 173 20.95 -16.19 4.31
N TRP A 174 19.98 -16.24 5.21
CA TRP A 174 19.23 -15.07 5.68
C TRP A 174 20.00 -14.36 6.79
N ASP A 175 20.08 -13.02 6.74
CA ASP A 175 20.71 -12.20 7.79
C ASP A 175 19.69 -11.61 8.75
N VAL A 176 18.51 -11.27 8.23
CA VAL A 176 17.36 -10.81 9.02
C VAL A 176 16.15 -11.68 8.70
N ILE A 177 15.52 -12.21 9.73
CA ILE A 177 14.35 -13.08 9.66
C ILE A 177 13.18 -12.32 10.30
N ALA A 178 12.24 -11.86 9.49
CA ALA A 178 11.03 -11.19 9.94
C ALA A 178 9.92 -12.22 10.20
N LEU A 179 9.50 -12.35 11.46
CA LEU A 179 8.41 -13.23 11.85
C LEU A 179 7.08 -12.62 11.42
N ALA A 180 6.48 -13.18 10.37
CA ALA A 180 5.18 -12.77 9.85
C ALA A 180 4.08 -13.62 10.53
N PHE A 181 3.10 -13.03 11.22
CA PHE A 181 2.97 -11.62 11.65
C PHE A 181 2.46 -11.52 13.09
N GLY A 182 2.68 -10.37 13.73
CA GLY A 182 1.93 -9.92 14.88
C GLY A 182 0.57 -9.35 14.45
N ASP A 183 -0.52 -9.94 14.97
CA ASP A 183 -1.90 -9.59 14.65
C ASP A 183 -2.41 -8.46 15.54
N SER A 184 -3.11 -7.51 14.92
CA SER A 184 -3.77 -6.38 15.59
C SER A 184 -5.23 -6.69 15.89
N ASP A 185 -5.68 -6.33 17.10
CA ASP A 185 -7.10 -6.35 17.46
C ASP A 185 -7.80 -5.00 17.21
N THR A 186 -7.16 -4.09 16.47
CA THR A 186 -7.57 -2.70 16.16
C THR A 186 -7.60 -1.72 17.32
N SER A 187 -7.41 -2.17 18.57
CA SER A 187 -7.30 -1.30 19.75
C SER A 187 -5.88 -0.73 19.96
N GLY A 188 -4.98 -1.01 19.01
CA GLY A 188 -3.54 -0.80 19.12
C GLY A 188 -2.80 -1.99 19.76
N ASN A 189 -3.50 -2.95 20.37
CA ASN A 189 -2.86 -4.13 20.94
C ASN A 189 -2.47 -5.14 19.85
N ILE A 190 -1.23 -5.63 19.95
CA ILE A 190 -0.64 -6.62 19.03
C ILE A 190 -0.47 -7.95 19.76
N THR A 191 -0.81 -9.04 19.09
CA THR A 191 -0.59 -10.40 19.60
C THR A 191 0.21 -11.21 18.60
N PHE A 192 1.14 -12.02 19.08
CA PHE A 192 1.87 -12.96 18.22
C PHE A 192 1.55 -14.38 18.67
N THR A 193 0.84 -15.11 17.82
CA THR A 193 0.52 -16.52 18.03
C THR A 193 1.17 -17.32 16.91
N ARG A 194 1.96 -18.34 17.23
CA ARG A 194 2.55 -19.22 16.21
C ARG A 194 1.48 -20.00 15.47
N CYS A 195 1.83 -20.47 14.28
CA CYS A 195 0.91 -21.23 13.44
C CYS A 195 0.30 -22.41 14.20
N LYS A 196 -1.01 -22.61 14.04
CA LYS A 196 -1.72 -23.66 14.76
C LYS A 196 -1.38 -25.04 14.18
N PRO A 197 -1.27 -26.11 14.99
CA PRO A 197 -1.02 -27.46 14.46
C PRO A 197 -2.03 -27.95 13.42
N SER A 198 -3.28 -27.44 13.47
CA SER A 198 -4.31 -27.73 12.47
C SER A 198 -4.01 -27.17 11.08
N GLU A 199 -3.19 -26.12 11.01
CA GLU A 199 -2.80 -25.43 9.78
C GLU A 199 -1.35 -25.76 9.39
N CYS A 200 -0.47 -25.90 10.38
CA CYS A 200 0.92 -26.27 10.24
C CYS A 200 1.21 -27.57 11.01
N PRO A 201 1.02 -28.76 10.41
CA PRO A 201 1.15 -30.04 11.12
C PRO A 201 2.51 -30.30 11.77
N ASN A 202 3.57 -29.67 11.24
CA ASN A 202 4.95 -29.82 11.72
C ASN A 202 5.41 -28.65 12.59
N VAL A 203 4.50 -27.84 13.12
CA VAL A 203 4.86 -26.71 13.98
C VAL A 203 5.56 -27.19 15.25
N GLU A 204 6.75 -26.64 15.52
CA GLU A 204 7.56 -26.97 16.69
C GLU A 204 6.92 -26.48 18.00
N SER A 205 7.50 -26.82 19.15
CA SER A 205 7.09 -26.24 20.43
C SER A 205 7.57 -24.80 20.60
N ASP A 206 6.97 -24.02 21.52
CA ASP A 206 7.44 -22.67 21.83
C ASP A 206 8.87 -22.67 22.39
N ALA A 207 9.24 -23.71 23.14
CA ALA A 207 10.58 -23.87 23.68
C ALA A 207 11.61 -24.08 22.57
N ASP A 208 11.29 -24.96 21.60
CA ASP A 208 12.16 -25.23 20.45
C ASP A 208 12.26 -24.03 19.52
N PHE A 209 11.15 -23.31 19.30
CA PHE A 209 11.14 -22.08 18.52
C PHE A 209 12.07 -21.01 19.14
N LYS A 210 11.97 -20.77 20.45
CA LYS A 210 12.85 -19.85 21.18
C LYS A 210 14.31 -20.31 21.16
N ALA A 211 14.58 -21.61 21.28
CA ALA A 211 15.92 -22.15 21.18
C ALA A 211 16.51 -21.95 19.77
N ALA A 212 15.71 -22.14 18.72
CA ALA A 212 16.12 -21.91 17.35
C ALA A 212 16.37 -20.43 17.04
N ILE A 213 15.56 -19.50 17.57
CA ILE A 213 15.83 -18.05 17.50
C ILE A 213 17.21 -17.74 18.06
N LYS A 214 17.50 -18.20 19.29
CA LYS A 214 18.80 -18.00 19.93
C LYS A 214 19.95 -18.62 19.14
N ALA A 215 19.74 -19.79 18.53
CA ALA A 215 20.72 -20.42 17.67
C ALA A 215 21.03 -19.58 16.42
N LYS A 216 20.03 -18.95 15.80
CA LYS A 216 20.24 -18.01 14.67
C LYS A 216 20.96 -16.74 15.12
N GLN A 217 20.57 -16.17 16.26
CA GLN A 217 21.25 -15.00 16.83
C GLN A 217 22.72 -15.28 17.17
N ALA A 218 23.04 -16.49 17.65
CA ALA A 218 24.43 -16.91 17.89
C ALA A 218 25.28 -16.99 16.61
N LEU A 219 24.65 -17.12 15.44
CA LEU A 219 25.29 -17.02 14.12
C LEU A 219 25.32 -15.58 13.58
N GLY A 220 24.99 -14.59 14.41
CA GLY A 220 24.97 -13.17 14.04
C GLY A 220 23.71 -12.73 13.29
N LYS A 221 22.70 -13.60 13.17
CA LYS A 221 21.43 -13.29 12.49
C LYS A 221 20.53 -12.44 13.37
N LYS A 222 19.64 -11.67 12.76
CA LYS A 222 18.60 -10.90 13.46
C LYS A 222 17.25 -11.54 13.26
N VAL A 223 16.48 -11.66 14.34
CA VAL A 223 15.11 -12.14 14.28
C VAL A 223 14.20 -11.06 14.83
N ILE A 224 13.27 -10.56 14.01
CA ILE A 224 12.40 -9.43 14.36
C ILE A 224 10.94 -9.83 14.21
N ILE A 225 10.03 -9.19 14.95
CA ILE A 225 8.59 -9.37 14.73
C ILE A 225 8.12 -8.40 13.65
N SER A 226 7.44 -8.88 12.61
CA SER A 226 6.75 -8.00 11.66
C SER A 226 5.30 -7.79 12.09
N VAL A 227 4.88 -6.53 12.11
CA VAL A 227 3.52 -6.12 12.48
C VAL A 227 2.88 -5.45 11.28
N GLY A 228 1.73 -5.99 10.86
CA GLY A 228 0.99 -5.52 9.69
C GLY A 228 0.69 -6.66 8.72
N GLY A 229 1.02 -6.46 7.45
CA GLY A 229 0.62 -7.33 6.35
C GLY A 229 -0.82 -7.05 5.88
N ALA A 230 -1.20 -7.64 4.73
CA ALA A 230 -2.51 -7.45 4.09
C ALA A 230 -3.74 -7.58 5.02
N ASN A 231 -3.65 -8.39 6.08
CA ASN A 231 -4.74 -8.61 7.04
C ASN A 231 -4.53 -7.90 8.39
N GLY A 232 -3.38 -7.28 8.63
CA GLY A 232 -2.99 -6.69 9.91
C GLY A 232 -3.25 -5.18 9.99
N LEU A 233 -4.50 -4.75 9.87
CA LEU A 233 -4.85 -3.32 10.00
C LEU A 233 -4.45 -2.80 11.41
N VAL A 234 -3.54 -1.82 11.44
CA VAL A 234 -3.11 -1.16 12.69
C VAL A 234 -3.39 0.33 12.61
N GLN A 235 -4.25 0.85 13.50
CA GLN A 235 -4.50 2.28 13.61
C GLN A 235 -4.32 2.77 15.04
N LEU A 236 -3.33 3.63 15.24
CA LEU A 236 -3.05 4.22 16.55
C LEU A 236 -3.82 5.54 16.70
N THR A 237 -5.13 5.45 16.92
CA THR A 237 -6.04 6.61 16.92
C THR A 237 -6.05 7.40 18.22
N SER A 238 -5.44 6.89 19.30
CA SER A 238 -5.45 7.50 20.62
C SER A 238 -4.19 7.20 21.44
N ALA A 239 -3.97 7.94 22.52
CA ALA A 239 -2.87 7.67 23.45
C ALA A 239 -2.98 6.28 24.12
N ALA A 240 -4.21 5.78 24.31
CA ALA A 240 -4.44 4.42 24.80
C ALA A 240 -3.99 3.38 23.76
N ALA A 241 -4.33 3.59 22.48
CA ALA A 241 -3.87 2.72 21.40
C ALA A 241 -2.34 2.73 21.27
N VAL A 242 -1.69 3.89 21.42
CA VAL A 242 -0.21 3.98 21.50
C VAL A 242 0.33 3.16 22.66
N SER A 243 -0.25 3.30 23.85
CA SER A 243 0.22 2.57 25.04
C SER A 243 0.06 1.06 24.89
N ASN A 244 -1.07 0.63 24.31
CA ASN A 244 -1.33 -0.77 24.00
C ASN A 244 -0.31 -1.31 22.98
N PHE A 245 -0.04 -0.55 21.91
CA PHE A 245 0.91 -0.94 20.88
C PHE A 245 2.32 -1.10 21.45
N VAL A 246 2.81 -0.07 22.14
CA VAL A 246 4.14 -0.08 22.77
C VAL A 246 4.27 -1.27 23.72
N THR A 247 3.35 -1.41 24.67
CA THR A 247 3.42 -2.46 25.70
C THR A 247 3.32 -3.87 25.09
N SER A 248 2.45 -4.06 24.11
CA SER A 248 2.23 -5.38 23.51
C SER A 248 3.37 -5.79 22.58
N VAL A 249 3.92 -4.88 21.78
CA VAL A 249 5.11 -5.12 20.94
C VAL A 249 6.33 -5.39 21.81
N GLU A 250 6.56 -4.60 22.86
CA GLU A 250 7.64 -4.85 23.84
C GLU A 250 7.50 -6.24 24.47
N LYS A 251 6.29 -6.59 24.92
CA LYS A 251 6.01 -7.91 25.49
C LYS A 251 6.32 -9.05 24.51
N ILE A 252 5.99 -8.90 23.22
CA ILE A 252 6.31 -9.90 22.20
C ILE A 252 7.82 -10.05 22.07
N ILE A 253 8.54 -8.94 21.92
CA ILE A 253 10.00 -8.93 21.79
C ILE A 253 10.65 -9.63 22.98
N ASP A 254 10.27 -9.27 24.22
CA ASP A 254 10.82 -9.86 25.43
C ASP A 254 10.46 -11.34 25.58
N THR A 255 9.22 -11.71 25.26
CA THR A 255 8.74 -13.09 25.39
C THR A 255 9.51 -14.04 24.48
N TRP A 256 9.81 -13.61 23.25
CA TRP A 256 10.44 -14.43 22.22
C TRP A 256 11.94 -14.19 22.08
N GLY A 257 12.48 -13.15 22.73
CA GLY A 257 13.89 -12.78 22.68
C GLY A 257 14.31 -12.21 21.32
N LEU A 258 13.49 -11.33 20.74
CA LEU A 258 13.68 -10.79 19.40
C LEU A 258 14.65 -9.59 19.39
N ASP A 259 15.26 -9.31 18.23
CA ASP A 259 16.19 -8.20 18.03
C ASP A 259 15.48 -6.87 17.71
N GLY A 260 14.19 -6.91 17.38
CA GLY A 260 13.40 -5.70 17.13
C GLY A 260 12.10 -5.93 16.38
N VAL A 261 11.64 -4.90 15.67
CA VAL A 261 10.34 -4.83 15.00
C VAL A 261 10.47 -4.36 13.55
N ASP A 262 9.66 -4.97 12.70
CA ASP A 262 9.38 -4.53 11.35
C ASP A 262 7.96 -3.92 11.28
N ILE A 263 7.85 -2.76 10.63
CA ILE A 263 6.58 -2.08 10.41
C ILE A 263 6.16 -2.30 8.96
N ASP A 264 5.25 -3.25 8.77
CA ASP A 264 4.69 -3.66 7.48
C ASP A 264 3.24 -3.19 7.35
N PHE A 265 3.02 -1.91 7.63
CA PHE A 265 1.67 -1.35 7.72
C PHE A 265 1.11 -1.07 6.32
N GLU A 266 0.11 -1.85 5.95
CA GLU A 266 -0.61 -1.74 4.67
C GLU A 266 -2.00 -1.10 4.85
N ASN A 267 -2.75 -0.97 3.76
CA ASN A 267 -4.15 -0.51 3.75
C ASN A 267 -4.33 0.86 4.41
N GLN A 268 -5.37 1.02 5.26
CA GLN A 268 -5.63 2.27 5.98
C GLN A 268 -4.85 2.39 7.30
N SER A 269 -3.80 1.58 7.53
CA SER A 269 -3.00 1.64 8.76
C SER A 269 -2.25 2.97 8.89
N VAL A 270 -1.86 3.58 7.76
CA VAL A 270 -1.22 4.89 7.70
C VAL A 270 -1.83 5.72 6.57
N MET A 271 -2.31 6.92 6.90
CA MET A 271 -2.92 7.86 5.97
C MET A 271 -2.80 9.29 6.52
N LEU A 272 -2.93 10.27 5.64
CA LEU A 272 -2.88 11.70 5.97
C LEU A 272 -4.27 12.32 5.94
N ASN A 273 -4.54 13.20 6.89
CA ASN A 273 -5.74 14.02 6.92
C ASN A 273 -5.60 15.20 5.93
N GLN A 274 -6.73 15.73 5.50
CA GLN A 274 -6.77 16.95 4.69
C GLN A 274 -6.04 18.09 5.44
N GLY A 275 -5.10 18.74 4.75
CA GLY A 275 -4.32 19.86 5.29
C GLY A 275 -2.99 19.48 5.93
N ASP A 276 -2.70 18.18 6.12
CA ASP A 276 -1.41 17.72 6.63
C ASP A 276 -0.34 17.68 5.51
N ASN A 277 0.11 18.87 5.09
CA ASN A 277 0.97 19.06 3.91
C ASN A 277 2.46 19.23 4.26
N ASP A 278 2.90 18.77 5.43
CA ASP A 278 4.29 18.89 5.88
C ASP A 278 4.80 17.58 6.49
N PHE A 279 5.52 16.78 5.69
CA PHE A 279 6.09 15.52 6.18
C PHE A 279 7.13 15.72 7.30
N THR A 280 7.69 16.92 7.47
CA THR A 280 8.66 17.20 8.55
C THR A 280 7.99 17.50 9.90
N ALA A 281 6.69 17.83 9.87
CA ALA A 281 5.89 18.18 11.04
C ALA A 281 4.45 17.66 10.86
N PRO A 282 4.26 16.32 10.80
CA PRO A 282 2.96 15.73 10.56
C PRO A 282 1.97 16.08 11.66
N THR A 283 0.70 16.24 11.30
CA THR A 283 -0.40 16.59 12.21
C THR A 283 -1.49 15.54 12.28
N THR A 284 -1.51 14.58 11.35
CA THR A 284 -2.46 13.47 11.33
C THR A 284 -2.23 12.55 12.53
N PRO A 285 -3.24 12.38 13.42
CA PRO A 285 -3.04 11.69 14.70
C PRO A 285 -2.43 10.29 14.58
N ILE A 286 -2.87 9.47 13.61
CA ILE A 286 -2.33 8.11 13.47
C ILE A 286 -0.84 8.11 13.07
N VAL A 287 -0.39 9.09 12.28
CA VAL A 287 1.02 9.26 11.89
C VAL A 287 1.85 9.73 13.09
N VAL A 288 1.38 10.77 13.79
CA VAL A 288 2.05 11.30 14.98
C VAL A 288 2.15 10.25 16.08
N ASN A 289 1.09 9.47 16.29
CA ASN A 289 1.02 8.41 17.28
C ASN A 289 1.93 7.23 16.91
N LEU A 290 2.02 6.85 15.63
CA LEU A 290 2.99 5.85 15.17
C LEU A 290 4.42 6.30 15.43
N ILE A 291 4.77 7.54 15.07
CA ILE A 291 6.10 8.10 15.37
C ILE A 291 6.38 8.06 16.88
N SER A 292 5.41 8.47 17.70
CA SER A 292 5.53 8.43 19.16
C SER A 292 5.76 7.02 19.70
N ALA A 293 5.01 6.03 19.20
CA ALA A 293 5.14 4.64 19.59
C ALA A 293 6.52 4.06 19.23
N LEU A 294 6.98 4.30 18.00
CA LEU A 294 8.29 3.83 17.54
C LEU A 294 9.43 4.48 18.33
N LYS A 295 9.33 5.76 18.69
CA LYS A 295 10.29 6.43 19.57
C LYS A 295 10.34 5.83 20.96
N GLN A 296 9.19 5.46 21.53
CA GLN A 296 9.15 4.79 22.83
C GLN A 296 9.85 3.42 22.79
N ILE A 297 9.49 2.58 21.82
CA ILE A 297 10.07 1.24 21.66
C ILE A 297 11.58 1.31 21.39
N THR A 298 12.02 2.13 20.44
CA THR A 298 13.45 2.27 20.13
C THR A 298 14.25 2.83 21.30
N SER A 299 13.68 3.76 22.07
CA SER A 299 14.32 4.28 23.30
C SER A 299 14.40 3.22 24.40
N HIS A 300 13.41 2.33 24.51
CA HIS A 300 13.38 1.26 25.51
C HIS A 300 14.55 0.28 25.32
N TYR A 301 14.76 -0.20 24.09
CA TYR A 301 15.80 -1.19 23.77
C TYR A 301 17.18 -0.59 23.44
N GLY A 302 17.23 0.69 23.10
CA GLY A 302 18.45 1.42 22.79
C GLY A 302 19.10 1.00 21.46
N SER A 303 20.40 1.29 21.33
CA SER A 303 21.11 1.28 20.03
C SER A 303 21.30 -0.09 19.37
N LYS A 304 20.92 -1.19 20.03
CA LYS A 304 20.98 -2.55 19.47
C LYS A 304 19.68 -2.99 18.81
N PHE A 305 18.62 -2.20 18.98
CA PHE A 305 17.31 -2.48 18.42
C PHE A 305 17.33 -2.42 16.90
N VAL A 306 16.74 -3.42 16.25
CA VAL A 306 16.56 -3.47 14.80
C VAL A 306 15.17 -2.95 14.46
N LEU A 307 15.10 -1.74 13.92
CA LEU A 307 13.87 -1.17 13.37
C LEU A 307 13.89 -1.26 11.85
N THR A 308 12.95 -1.99 11.26
CA THR A 308 12.75 -2.00 9.80
C THR A 308 11.36 -1.51 9.43
N MET A 309 11.20 -1.08 8.17
CA MET A 309 9.92 -0.68 7.60
C MET A 309 9.81 -1.22 6.18
N ALA A 310 8.68 -1.82 5.84
CA ALA A 310 8.41 -2.37 4.51
C ALA A 310 7.13 -1.80 3.88
N PRO A 311 6.99 -0.46 3.77
CA PRO A 311 5.81 0.11 3.14
C PRO A 311 5.77 -0.22 1.64
N GLU A 312 4.58 -0.27 1.06
CA GLU A 312 4.43 -0.29 -0.40
C GLU A 312 4.90 1.04 -1.01
N THR A 313 5.32 1.01 -2.27
CA THR A 313 5.67 2.21 -3.06
C THR A 313 4.60 3.31 -3.03
N PHE A 314 3.33 2.93 -2.86
CA PHE A 314 2.19 3.84 -2.68
C PHE A 314 2.37 4.80 -1.50
N PHE A 315 2.96 4.35 -0.39
CA PHE A 315 3.13 5.16 0.81
C PHE A 315 4.44 5.95 0.83
N VAL A 316 5.32 5.75 -0.15
CA VAL A 316 6.66 6.37 -0.21
C VAL A 316 6.86 7.10 -1.55
N GLN A 317 7.24 6.39 -2.61
CA GLN A 317 7.63 6.99 -3.90
C GLN A 317 6.47 7.70 -4.60
N LEU A 318 5.23 7.24 -4.43
CA LEU A 318 4.06 7.95 -4.97
C LEU A 318 3.96 9.39 -4.42
N GLY A 319 4.57 9.65 -3.25
CA GLY A 319 4.80 10.96 -2.67
C GLY A 319 5.41 12.01 -3.61
N TYR A 320 6.13 11.57 -4.65
CA TYR A 320 6.68 12.45 -5.67
C TYR A 320 5.59 13.10 -6.53
N SER A 321 4.52 12.36 -6.83
CA SER A 321 3.40 12.82 -7.66
C SER A 321 2.20 13.27 -6.83
N PHE A 322 1.95 12.62 -5.69
CA PHE A 322 0.78 12.87 -4.83
C PHE A 322 1.14 12.72 -3.35
N TYR A 323 0.68 13.65 -2.51
CA TYR A 323 0.91 13.60 -1.07
C TYR A 323 -0.40 13.80 -0.29
N GLY A 324 -0.80 12.76 0.44
CA GLY A 324 -2.06 12.71 1.17
C GLY A 324 -3.28 12.94 0.27
N PRO A 325 -4.38 13.49 0.82
CA PRO A 325 -5.57 13.84 0.04
C PRO A 325 -5.33 14.92 -1.03
N GLY A 326 -4.17 15.57 -1.02
CA GLY A 326 -3.86 16.70 -1.89
C GLY A 326 -4.79 17.90 -1.65
N PRO A 327 -4.64 18.97 -2.44
CA PRO A 327 -5.59 20.08 -2.43
C PRO A 327 -6.98 19.57 -2.85
N ASN A 328 -8.00 19.85 -2.05
CA ASN A 328 -9.41 19.52 -2.31
C ASN A 328 -9.75 18.01 -2.43
N GLY A 329 -8.94 17.10 -1.88
CA GLY A 329 -9.23 15.66 -1.96
C GLY A 329 -8.95 15.04 -3.34
N SER A 330 -7.97 15.57 -4.07
CA SER A 330 -7.61 15.17 -5.44
C SER A 330 -6.78 13.88 -5.53
N SER A 331 -6.26 13.38 -4.41
CA SER A 331 -5.47 12.14 -4.34
C SER A 331 -5.87 11.26 -3.15
N ASP A 332 -5.45 10.01 -3.16
CA ASP A 332 -5.70 9.08 -2.05
C ASP A 332 -4.91 9.51 -0.81
N ALA A 333 -5.56 9.49 0.35
CA ALA A 333 -4.99 9.88 1.64
C ALA A 333 -3.73 9.11 2.05
N ARG A 334 -3.49 7.91 1.49
CA ARG A 334 -2.32 7.07 1.77
C ARG A 334 -1.08 7.47 0.96
N SER A 335 -1.24 8.26 -0.11
CA SER A 335 -0.16 8.63 -1.03
C SER A 335 0.96 9.34 -0.27
N GLY A 336 2.16 8.75 -0.23
CA GLY A 336 3.29 9.32 0.51
C GLY A 336 3.13 9.36 2.04
N ALA A 337 2.13 8.69 2.62
CA ALA A 337 1.79 8.81 4.04
C ALA A 337 2.84 8.22 4.99
N PHE A 338 3.77 7.39 4.51
CA PHE A 338 4.91 6.90 5.30
C PHE A 338 6.09 7.87 5.37
N LEU A 339 6.20 8.82 4.42
CA LEU A 339 7.31 9.79 4.39
C LEU A 339 7.54 10.51 5.73
N PRO A 340 6.51 11.01 6.46
CA PRO A 340 6.72 11.61 7.77
C PRO A 340 7.25 10.62 8.83
N VAL A 341 6.81 9.35 8.78
CA VAL A 341 7.26 8.31 9.71
C VAL A 341 8.74 8.00 9.46
N ILE A 342 9.11 7.74 8.21
CA ILE A 342 10.50 7.46 7.81
C ILE A 342 11.38 8.66 8.15
N TYR A 343 10.93 9.87 7.83
CA TYR A 343 11.67 11.09 8.15
C TYR A 343 11.91 11.20 9.65
N ALA A 344 10.89 11.04 10.49
CA ALA A 344 11.02 11.20 11.93
C ALA A 344 11.87 10.12 12.62
N MET A 345 11.95 8.92 12.03
CA MET A 345 12.67 7.76 12.58
C MET A 345 14.01 7.49 11.87
N ARG A 346 14.45 8.34 10.94
CA ARG A 346 15.62 8.08 10.07
C ARG A 346 16.96 7.85 10.79
N ASN A 347 17.07 8.23 12.06
CA ASN A 347 18.29 8.03 12.84
C ASN A 347 18.28 6.67 13.56
N GLU A 348 17.09 6.16 13.87
CA GLU A 348 16.82 4.88 14.53
C GLU A 348 16.55 3.75 13.53
N LEU A 349 16.14 4.10 12.31
CA LEU A 349 15.82 3.17 11.23
C LEU A 349 17.05 2.36 10.83
N THR A 350 16.96 1.05 10.98
CA THR A 350 17.97 0.10 10.51
C THR A 350 17.82 -0.14 9.02
N LEU A 351 16.62 -0.47 8.53
CA LEU A 351 16.33 -0.66 7.09
C LEU A 351 14.97 -0.14 6.67
N LEU A 352 14.95 0.63 5.59
CA LEU A 352 13.81 0.80 4.71
C LEU A 352 13.91 -0.26 3.61
N MET A 353 12.84 -1.02 3.43
CA MET A 353 12.75 -2.08 2.44
C MET A 353 11.40 -2.01 1.74
N VAL A 354 11.23 -0.97 0.93
CA VAL A 354 9.98 -0.73 0.18
C VAL A 354 9.64 -1.96 -0.67
N GLN A 355 8.35 -2.28 -0.72
CA GLN A 355 7.84 -3.36 -1.54
C GLN A 355 7.74 -2.91 -3.01
N ASP A 356 8.73 -3.27 -3.83
CA ASP A 356 8.76 -2.97 -5.27
C ASP A 356 7.94 -3.99 -6.09
N TYR A 357 6.81 -4.41 -5.54
CA TYR A 357 5.91 -5.42 -6.09
C TYR A 357 4.47 -5.14 -5.67
N ASN A 358 3.51 -5.80 -6.32
CA ASN A 358 2.08 -5.49 -6.20
C ASN A 358 1.75 -3.99 -6.40
N SER A 359 2.60 -3.29 -7.15
CA SER A 359 2.57 -1.85 -7.32
C SER A 359 2.02 -1.43 -8.67
N GLY A 360 1.33 -0.29 -8.69
CA GLY A 360 1.02 0.42 -9.92
C GLY A 360 2.24 1.16 -10.51
N PRO A 361 2.07 1.86 -11.64
CA PRO A 361 3.14 2.68 -12.19
C PRO A 361 3.52 3.83 -11.24
N ILE A 362 4.81 4.06 -11.03
CA ILE A 362 5.34 5.16 -10.21
C ILE A 362 6.20 6.08 -11.09
N THR A 363 6.09 7.38 -10.87
CA THR A 363 6.93 8.38 -11.55
C THR A 363 8.32 8.43 -10.92
N GLY A 364 9.36 8.11 -11.68
CA GLY A 364 10.76 8.16 -11.25
C GLY A 364 11.35 9.57 -11.26
N LEU A 365 12.60 9.73 -10.80
CA LEU A 365 13.33 11.01 -10.78
C LEU A 365 13.73 11.53 -12.18
N ASP A 366 13.42 10.77 -13.23
CA ASP A 366 13.50 11.13 -14.64
C ASP A 366 12.17 11.69 -15.18
N ASN A 367 11.15 11.81 -14.31
CA ASN A 367 9.79 12.22 -14.64
C ASN A 367 9.08 11.29 -15.63
N GLN A 368 9.48 10.02 -15.70
CA GLN A 368 8.80 9.00 -16.48
C GLN A 368 8.09 8.00 -15.57
N TYR A 369 7.01 7.38 -16.07
CA TYR A 369 6.38 6.26 -15.39
C TYR A 369 7.23 5.00 -15.54
N HIS A 370 7.45 4.31 -14.43
CA HIS A 370 8.08 3.00 -14.38
C HIS A 370 7.06 2.01 -13.81
N THR A 371 7.03 0.80 -14.37
CA THR A 371 6.12 -0.28 -13.95
C THR A 371 6.92 -1.45 -13.39
N MET A 372 6.43 -2.06 -12.31
CA MET A 372 7.05 -3.24 -11.68
C MET A 372 7.31 -4.40 -12.65
N GLY A 373 8.20 -5.31 -12.26
CA GLY A 373 8.54 -6.51 -13.06
C GLY A 373 9.80 -6.37 -13.93
N GLY A 374 10.65 -5.36 -13.69
CA GLY A 374 11.91 -5.20 -14.41
C GLY A 374 12.96 -4.38 -13.67
N ALA A 375 14.21 -4.46 -14.16
CA ALA A 375 15.37 -3.82 -13.53
C ALA A 375 15.25 -2.30 -13.42
N ASP A 376 14.66 -1.64 -14.43
CA ASP A 376 14.50 -0.17 -14.42
C ASP A 376 13.58 0.29 -13.29
N PHE A 377 12.51 -0.45 -12.98
CA PHE A 377 11.62 -0.13 -11.86
C PHE A 377 12.35 -0.25 -10.53
N LEU A 378 13.03 -1.38 -10.28
CA LEU A 378 13.81 -1.57 -9.04
C LEU A 378 14.87 -0.47 -8.88
N THR A 379 15.55 -0.12 -9.97
CA THR A 379 16.57 0.93 -9.98
C THR A 379 15.95 2.30 -9.69
N ALA A 380 14.83 2.64 -10.34
CA ALA A 380 14.16 3.93 -10.16
C ALA A 380 13.60 4.08 -8.74
N MET A 381 12.91 3.07 -8.22
CA MET A 381 12.30 3.13 -6.88
C MET A 381 13.38 3.24 -5.79
N THR A 382 14.45 2.46 -5.92
CA THR A 382 15.58 2.52 -4.97
C THR A 382 16.32 3.86 -5.07
N ASP A 383 16.53 4.40 -6.27
CA ASP A 383 17.19 5.70 -6.46
C ASP A 383 16.39 6.86 -5.81
N MET A 384 15.05 6.79 -5.81
CA MET A 384 14.21 7.75 -5.09
C MET A 384 14.45 7.74 -3.57
N GLU A 385 14.63 6.55 -2.98
CA GLU A 385 14.93 6.40 -1.55
C GLU A 385 16.34 6.89 -1.19
N LEU A 386 17.30 6.75 -2.11
CA LEU A 386 18.69 7.14 -1.92
C LEU A 386 18.93 8.63 -2.16
N ALA A 387 18.45 9.15 -3.29
CA ALA A 387 18.68 10.53 -3.70
C ALA A 387 17.70 11.52 -3.05
N GLY A 388 16.53 11.03 -2.65
CA GLY A 388 15.42 11.86 -2.22
C GLY A 388 14.71 12.57 -3.37
N PHE A 389 13.62 13.25 -3.04
CA PHE A 389 12.77 13.91 -4.04
C PHE A 389 11.91 15.02 -3.43
N THR A 390 11.46 15.95 -4.27
CA THR A 390 10.49 16.97 -3.87
C THR A 390 9.12 16.32 -3.69
N VAL A 391 8.56 16.41 -2.48
CA VAL A 391 7.28 15.80 -2.14
C VAL A 391 6.16 16.70 -2.66
N ALA A 392 5.24 16.11 -3.41
CA ALA A 392 4.13 16.79 -4.08
C ALA A 392 3.37 17.71 -3.12
N SER A 393 3.01 18.91 -3.59
CA SER A 393 2.19 19.89 -2.84
C SER A 393 2.77 20.41 -1.51
N THR A 394 3.96 19.97 -1.08
CA THR A 394 4.59 20.43 0.18
C THR A 394 5.62 21.55 -0.04
N GLY A 395 6.19 21.65 -1.24
CA GLY A 395 7.33 22.53 -1.52
C GLY A 395 8.64 22.13 -0.83
N LYS A 396 8.68 20.93 -0.23
CA LYS A 396 9.82 20.41 0.54
C LYS A 396 10.44 19.20 -0.14
N THR A 397 11.75 19.05 0.00
CA THR A 397 12.51 17.90 -0.49
C THR A 397 12.73 16.90 0.63
N TRP A 398 12.24 15.67 0.45
CA TRP A 398 12.58 14.54 1.30
C TRP A 398 14.03 14.12 1.00
N PRO A 399 14.91 14.01 2.01
CA PRO A 399 16.36 14.14 1.82
C PRO A 399 17.09 12.90 1.29
N GLY A 400 16.40 11.78 1.07
CA GLY A 400 17.07 10.49 0.86
C GLY A 400 17.49 9.85 2.19
N LEU A 401 17.83 8.57 2.15
CA LEU A 401 18.45 7.83 3.24
C LEU A 401 19.90 7.48 2.91
N ARG A 402 20.65 7.09 3.94
CA ARG A 402 21.97 6.51 3.72
C ARG A 402 21.82 5.19 2.94
N PRO A 403 22.72 4.85 2.02
CA PRO A 403 22.61 3.58 1.29
C PRO A 403 22.60 2.35 2.21
N ASP A 404 23.27 2.44 3.37
CA ASP A 404 23.29 1.38 4.39
C ASP A 404 21.95 1.18 5.11
N GLN A 405 20.94 2.01 4.84
CA GLN A 405 19.59 1.91 5.36
C GLN A 405 18.59 1.42 4.31
N VAL A 406 19.00 1.18 3.06
CA VAL A 406 18.06 0.87 1.97
C VAL A 406 18.31 -0.54 1.44
N ALA A 407 17.26 -1.35 1.35
CA ALA A 407 17.27 -2.65 0.70
C ALA A 407 16.09 -2.76 -0.27
N VAL A 408 16.28 -3.46 -1.40
CA VAL A 408 15.23 -3.59 -2.43
C VAL A 408 14.28 -4.74 -2.05
N GLY A 409 12.99 -4.44 -1.87
CA GLY A 409 11.98 -5.45 -1.54
C GLY A 409 11.36 -6.08 -2.78
N ILE A 410 11.52 -7.40 -2.94
CA ILE A 410 11.09 -8.12 -4.15
C ILE A 410 10.44 -9.48 -3.83
N PRO A 411 9.53 -10.02 -4.68
CA PRO A 411 8.96 -11.34 -4.48
C PRO A 411 10.01 -12.43 -4.67
N ALA A 412 9.99 -13.47 -3.83
CA ALA A 412 10.95 -14.57 -3.89
C ALA A 412 10.78 -15.39 -5.18
N ASN A 413 9.54 -15.49 -5.65
CA ASN A 413 9.16 -16.09 -6.92
C ASN A 413 7.81 -15.50 -7.39
N ALA A 414 7.35 -15.94 -8.56
CA ALA A 414 6.10 -15.46 -9.17
C ALA A 414 4.81 -15.78 -8.36
N ASN A 415 4.84 -16.73 -7.42
CA ASN A 415 3.68 -17.02 -6.55
C ASN A 415 3.61 -16.09 -5.33
N ALA A 416 4.70 -15.39 -5.02
CA ALA A 416 4.80 -14.56 -3.83
C ALA A 416 4.17 -13.16 -4.02
N GLY A 417 4.02 -12.71 -5.26
CA GLY A 417 3.39 -11.43 -5.60
C GLY A 417 3.59 -11.08 -7.08
N ASN A 418 2.78 -10.15 -7.57
CA ASN A 418 2.96 -9.59 -8.91
C ASN A 418 4.20 -8.70 -8.93
N GLY A 419 4.84 -8.58 -10.10
CA GLY A 419 6.07 -7.78 -10.22
C GLY A 419 7.35 -8.56 -9.92
N PHE A 420 7.28 -9.90 -9.87
CA PHE A 420 8.46 -10.76 -9.83
C PHE A 420 9.45 -10.38 -10.93
N VAL A 421 10.70 -10.21 -10.55
CA VAL A 421 11.83 -9.94 -11.44
C VAL A 421 12.77 -11.16 -11.38
N ASP A 422 13.15 -11.67 -12.53
CA ASP A 422 14.08 -12.80 -12.59
C ASP A 422 15.49 -12.41 -12.11
N THR A 423 16.34 -13.42 -11.89
CA THR A 423 17.70 -13.22 -11.39
C THR A 423 18.51 -12.25 -12.23
N THR A 424 18.42 -12.34 -13.55
CA THR A 424 19.15 -11.44 -14.47
C THR A 424 18.71 -9.99 -14.28
N GLY A 425 17.41 -9.74 -14.15
CA GLY A 425 16.86 -8.40 -13.93
C GLY A 425 17.26 -7.81 -12.58
N VAL A 426 17.20 -8.60 -11.51
CA VAL A 426 17.62 -8.15 -10.18
C VAL A 426 19.12 -7.87 -10.13
N GLU A 427 19.95 -8.75 -10.68
CA GLU A 427 21.40 -8.54 -10.79
C GLU A 427 21.72 -7.29 -11.62
N SER A 428 20.99 -7.05 -12.72
CA SER A 428 21.15 -5.83 -13.53
C SER A 428 20.82 -4.56 -12.75
N ALA A 429 19.75 -4.57 -11.94
CA ALA A 429 19.40 -3.45 -11.07
C ALA A 429 20.47 -3.21 -10.01
N LEU A 430 20.98 -4.26 -9.36
CA LEU A 430 22.05 -4.16 -8.36
C LEU A 430 23.37 -3.67 -8.97
N ASP A 431 23.79 -4.20 -10.12
CA ASP A 431 24.97 -3.70 -10.84
C ASP A 431 24.80 -2.22 -11.21
N CYS A 432 23.59 -1.81 -11.60
CA CYS A 432 23.31 -0.43 -11.92
C CYS A 432 23.46 0.49 -10.71
N LEU A 433 22.79 0.14 -9.62
CA LEU A 433 22.79 0.90 -8.37
C LEU A 433 24.18 0.95 -7.73
N MET A 434 24.89 -0.18 -7.69
CA MET A 434 26.10 -0.35 -6.87
C MET A 434 27.41 -0.18 -7.65
N LYS A 435 27.43 -0.39 -8.96
CA LYS A 435 28.62 -0.22 -9.83
C LYS A 435 28.44 0.83 -10.92
N GLY A 436 27.22 1.27 -11.21
CA GLY A 436 26.93 2.13 -12.36
C GLY A 436 27.06 1.42 -13.71
N SER A 437 27.01 0.08 -13.72
CA SER A 437 27.14 -0.76 -14.91
C SER A 437 25.89 -1.59 -15.14
N ASN A 438 25.68 -2.13 -16.34
CA ASN A 438 24.54 -2.98 -16.68
C ASN A 438 23.15 -2.34 -16.40
N CYS A 439 23.10 -1.00 -16.36
CA CYS A 439 21.87 -0.25 -16.20
C CYS A 439 20.99 -0.34 -17.45
N GLY A 440 19.68 -0.46 -17.26
CA GLY A 440 18.67 -0.32 -18.31
C GLY A 440 18.52 1.13 -18.80
N SER A 441 17.29 1.53 -19.11
CA SER A 441 17.01 2.89 -19.59
C SER A 441 17.11 3.93 -18.46
N TYR A 442 16.79 3.54 -17.22
CA TYR A 442 16.93 4.40 -16.06
C TYR A 442 18.39 4.39 -15.54
N LYS A 443 18.90 5.56 -15.15
CA LYS A 443 20.22 5.71 -14.52
C LYS A 443 20.06 6.39 -13.15
N PRO A 444 20.60 5.81 -12.06
CA PRO A 444 20.49 6.40 -10.75
C PRO A 444 21.28 7.72 -10.65
N LYS A 445 20.87 8.62 -9.76
CA LYS A 445 21.56 9.91 -9.54
C LYS A 445 22.98 9.72 -9.00
N ALA A 446 23.23 8.62 -8.29
CA ALA A 446 24.54 8.27 -7.77
C ALA A 446 24.75 6.75 -7.74
N VAL A 447 26.00 6.33 -7.86
CA VAL A 447 26.42 4.94 -7.61
C VAL A 447 26.56 4.74 -6.10
N THR A 448 25.97 3.67 -5.57
CA THR A 448 25.87 3.39 -4.12
C THR A 448 26.42 2.00 -3.77
N PRO A 449 27.75 1.83 -3.70
CA PRO A 449 28.37 0.53 -3.39
C PRO A 449 28.04 -0.03 -2.00
N THR A 450 27.46 0.80 -1.13
CA THR A 450 27.04 0.45 0.23
C THR A 450 25.53 0.29 0.37
N LEU A 451 24.79 0.14 -0.74
CA LEU A 451 23.38 -0.29 -0.70
C LEU A 451 23.28 -1.57 0.13
N ARG A 452 22.30 -1.64 1.04
CA ARG A 452 22.29 -2.71 2.04
C ARG A 452 21.98 -4.07 1.44
N GLY A 453 21.14 -4.20 0.43
CA GLY A 453 20.88 -5.50 -0.20
C GLY A 453 19.43 -5.72 -0.57
N LEU A 454 18.92 -6.91 -0.28
CA LEU A 454 17.59 -7.34 -0.72
C LEU A 454 16.72 -7.76 0.47
N MET A 455 15.43 -7.45 0.36
CA MET A 455 14.35 -8.04 1.14
C MET A 455 13.50 -8.91 0.24
N THR A 456 12.95 -10.00 0.78
CA THR A 456 11.92 -10.74 0.07
C THR A 456 10.73 -11.20 0.89
N TRP A 457 9.57 -11.09 0.25
CA TRP A 457 8.44 -11.95 0.51
C TRP A 457 8.56 -13.20 -0.37
N SER A 458 8.91 -14.39 0.13
CA SER A 458 9.20 -14.73 1.53
C SER A 458 10.17 -15.93 1.61
N ILE A 459 10.70 -16.22 2.81
CA ILE A 459 11.55 -17.40 3.08
C ILE A 459 10.83 -18.69 2.68
N ASN A 460 9.53 -18.77 2.95
CA ASN A 460 8.71 -19.93 2.63
C ASN A 460 8.55 -20.09 1.12
N TRP A 461 8.29 -19.00 0.40
CA TRP A 461 8.23 -19.04 -1.06
C TRP A 461 9.58 -19.36 -1.70
N ASP A 462 10.69 -18.85 -1.17
CA ASP A 462 12.03 -19.22 -1.62
C ASP A 462 12.25 -20.73 -1.50
N ALA A 463 11.96 -21.32 -0.34
CA ALA A 463 12.08 -22.76 -0.12
C ALA A 463 11.13 -23.58 -1.01
N TYR A 464 9.89 -23.11 -1.21
CA TYR A 464 8.92 -23.72 -2.13
C TYR A 464 9.48 -23.82 -3.55
N SER A 465 10.22 -22.80 -3.99
CA SER A 465 10.95 -22.78 -5.26
C SER A 465 12.37 -23.36 -5.18
N ASN A 466 12.65 -24.25 -4.22
CA ASN A 466 13.95 -24.91 -4.04
C ASN A 466 15.14 -23.94 -3.88
N PHE A 467 14.94 -22.87 -3.10
CA PHE A 467 15.95 -21.88 -2.75
C PHE A 467 16.48 -21.08 -3.96
N GLY A 468 15.61 -20.80 -4.93
CA GLY A 468 15.91 -20.05 -6.15
C GLY A 468 16.20 -18.56 -5.93
N PHE A 469 15.91 -18.01 -4.74
CA PHE A 469 16.21 -16.64 -4.36
C PHE A 469 17.44 -16.57 -3.46
N SER A 470 17.41 -17.24 -2.31
CA SER A 470 18.42 -17.02 -1.25
C SER A 470 19.83 -17.40 -1.68
N LYS A 471 20.00 -18.56 -2.31
CA LYS A 471 21.32 -19.07 -2.73
C LYS A 471 22.01 -18.22 -3.80
N PRO A 472 21.39 -17.90 -4.95
CA PRO A 472 22.04 -17.07 -5.95
C PRO A 472 22.31 -15.66 -5.41
N TYR A 473 21.35 -15.02 -4.76
CA TYR A 473 21.57 -13.65 -4.28
C TYR A 473 22.55 -13.57 -3.10
N ARG A 474 22.65 -14.59 -2.24
CA ARG A 474 23.72 -14.64 -1.25
C ARG A 474 25.09 -14.67 -1.93
N THR A 475 25.24 -15.52 -2.95
CA THR A 475 26.48 -15.61 -3.72
C THR A 475 26.79 -14.29 -4.43
N TYR A 476 25.78 -13.68 -5.04
CA TYR A 476 25.91 -12.44 -5.79
C TYR A 476 26.24 -11.25 -4.89
N LEU A 477 25.55 -11.06 -3.75
CA LEU A 477 25.85 -10.00 -2.79
C LEU A 477 27.25 -10.14 -2.19
N ASN A 478 27.72 -11.36 -1.91
CA ASN A 478 29.08 -11.60 -1.45
C ASN A 478 30.14 -11.15 -2.47
N SER A 479 29.81 -11.07 -3.76
CA SER A 479 30.74 -10.61 -4.80
C SER A 479 31.06 -9.11 -4.73
N TYR A 480 30.25 -8.31 -4.04
CA TYR A 480 30.47 -6.87 -3.82
C TYR A 480 31.44 -6.57 -2.67
N GLY A 481 31.90 -7.60 -1.96
CA GLY A 481 32.78 -7.49 -0.81
C GLY A 481 32.02 -7.11 0.47
N ASN A 482 32.37 -7.81 1.57
CA ASN A 482 31.80 -7.56 2.91
C ASN A 482 32.34 -6.29 3.55
#